data_AF-A0A822XHD1-F1
#
_entry.id   AF-A0A822XHD1-F1
#
_cell.length_a   1.000
_cell.length_b   1.000
_cell.length_c   1.000
_cell.angle_alpha   90.00
_cell.angle_beta   90.00
_cell.angle_gamma   90.00
#
_symmetry.space_group_name_H-M   'P 1'
#
loop_
_entity.id
_entity.type
_entity.pdbx_description
1 polymer ?
#
loop_
_entity_poly.entity_id
_entity_poly.type
_entity_poly.pdbx_seq_one_letter_code
_entity_poly.pdbx_strand_id
1 'polypeptide(L)'
;MYIYAIQCSIPEHRLRFLCSFVDANNIAWVGDDPYIKSGEKETVPNVDNSVDRPFKTRRVFRSRKKNCYSIDVGKGESVLLRAHFYYGTYTDETFDL
;
A
#
# COMPACT_ATOMS: atom_id res chain seq x y z
N MET A 1 -1.20 -21.44 -6.58
CA MET A 1 -0.64 -20.47 -5.61
C MET A 1 -1.31 -19.13 -5.89
N TYR A 2 -2.17 -18.65 -4.99
CA TYR A 2 -2.80 -17.34 -5.13
C TYR A 2 -1.86 -16.27 -4.60
N ILE A 3 -1.64 -15.21 -5.38
CA ILE A 3 -0.82 -14.06 -4.98
C ILE A 3 -1.77 -12.90 -4.72
N TYR A 4 -1.78 -12.42 -3.48
CA TYR A 4 -2.47 -11.19 -3.11
C TYR A 4 -1.43 -10.06 -3.05
N ALA A 5 -1.34 -9.29 -4.13
CA ALA A 5 -0.45 -8.13 -4.19
C ALA A 5 -1.26 -6.86 -3.89
N ILE A 6 -0.95 -6.22 -2.77
CA ILE A 6 -1.71 -5.10 -2.22
C ILE A 6 -0.81 -3.86 -2.24
N GLN A 7 -1.21 -2.83 -2.99
CA GLN A 7 -0.54 -1.54 -3.00
C GLN A 7 -1.13 -0.65 -1.90
N CYS A 8 -0.23 -0.12 -1.07
CA CYS A 8 -0.60 0.81 -0.01
C CYS A 8 -1.09 2.14 -0.59
N SER A 9 -2.30 2.58 -0.23
CA SER A 9 -2.81 3.93 -0.49
C SER A 9 -2.87 4.35 -1.95
N ILE A 10 -3.60 3.61 -2.79
CA ILE A 10 -3.83 4.06 -4.16
C ILE A 10 -4.66 5.35 -4.15
N PRO A 11 -4.18 6.46 -4.77
CA PRO A 11 -4.92 7.70 -4.81
C PRO A 11 -6.16 7.56 -5.71
N GLU A 12 -7.31 7.95 -5.17
CA GLU A 12 -8.56 8.06 -5.93
C GLU A 12 -8.45 9.20 -6.94
N HIS A 13 -8.10 8.89 -8.20
CA HIS A 13 -8.50 9.77 -9.30
C HIS A 13 -9.88 9.35 -9.77
N ARG A 14 -10.86 10.23 -9.53
CA ARG A 14 -12.26 10.24 -10.02
C ARG A 14 -12.69 9.00 -10.83
N LEU A 15 -13.67 8.29 -10.28
CA LEU A 15 -14.61 7.37 -10.96
C LEU A 15 -14.16 5.94 -11.31
N ARG A 16 -13.19 5.35 -10.60
CA ARG A 16 -13.05 3.88 -10.58
C ARG A 16 -12.70 3.37 -9.18
N PHE A 17 -13.66 2.73 -8.53
CA PHE A 17 -13.56 2.13 -7.19
C PHE A 17 -12.56 0.96 -7.06
N LEU A 18 -11.77 0.66 -8.10
CA LEU A 18 -10.76 -0.40 -8.11
C LEU A 18 -9.63 0.04 -9.04
N CYS A 19 -8.70 0.86 -8.54
CA CYS A 19 -7.43 1.01 -9.25
C CYS A 19 -6.64 -0.29 -9.06
N SER A 20 -6.72 -1.18 -10.03
CA SER A 20 -5.82 -2.30 -10.18
C SER A 20 -4.88 -2.08 -11.35
N PHE A 21 -3.73 -2.75 -11.34
CA PHE A 21 -2.82 -2.79 -12.47
C PHE A 21 -2.01 -4.08 -12.45
N VAL A 22 -1.41 -4.40 -13.59
CA VAL A 22 -0.49 -5.53 -13.73
C VAL A 22 0.91 -4.97 -13.93
N ASP A 23 1.89 -5.45 -13.17
CA ASP A 23 3.29 -5.02 -13.32
C ASP A 23 4.03 -5.81 -14.41
N ALA A 24 5.30 -5.46 -14.65
CA ALA A 24 6.14 -6.12 -15.65
C ALA A 24 6.40 -7.61 -15.38
N ASN A 25 6.14 -8.08 -14.15
CA ASN A 25 6.25 -9.48 -13.74
C ASN A 25 4.91 -10.22 -13.82
N ASN A 26 3.89 -9.62 -14.45
CA ASN A 26 2.52 -10.13 -14.54
C ASN A 26 1.82 -10.31 -13.18
N ILE A 27 2.20 -9.52 -12.17
CA ILE A 27 1.52 -9.53 -10.87
C ILE A 27 0.38 -8.52 -10.89
N ALA A 28 -0.84 -8.99 -10.58
CA ALA A 28 -2.01 -8.14 -10.44
C ALA A 28 -2.06 -7.50 -9.05
N TRP A 29 -1.92 -6.18 -9.01
CA TRP A 29 -1.97 -5.36 -7.81
C TRP A 29 -3.35 -4.73 -7.62
N VAL A 30 -3.82 -4.69 -6.38
CA VAL A 30 -5.07 -4.02 -5.96
C VAL A 30 -4.78 -3.04 -4.82
N GLY A 31 -5.69 -2.08 -4.59
CA GLY A 31 -5.58 -1.15 -3.46
C GLY A 31 -5.78 -1.82 -2.10
N ASP A 32 -5.21 -1.22 -1.06
CA ASP A 32 -5.24 -1.72 0.31
C ASP A 32 -6.52 -1.45 1.10
N ASP A 33 -7.41 -0.59 0.61
CA ASP A 33 -8.63 -0.16 1.33
C ASP A 33 -9.51 -1.30 1.85
N PRO A 34 -9.75 -2.40 1.12
CA PRO A 34 -10.56 -3.50 1.64
C PRO A 34 -9.94 -4.21 2.84
N TYR A 35 -8.62 -4.06 3.05
CA TYR A 35 -7.84 -4.84 4.00
C TYR A 35 -7.48 -4.06 5.26
N ILE A 36 -7.66 -2.74 5.28
CA ILE A 36 -7.26 -1.88 6.42
C ILE A 36 -8.33 -0.83 6.76
N LYS A 37 -8.44 -0.52 8.07
CA LYS A 37 -9.48 0.39 8.61
C LYS A 37 -8.99 1.78 9.00
N SER A 38 -7.69 2.05 8.91
CA SER A 38 -7.09 3.30 9.39
C SER A 38 -5.86 3.68 8.58
N GLY A 39 -5.35 4.89 8.80
CA GLY A 39 -4.19 5.44 8.11
C GLY A 39 -4.58 6.39 6.98
N GLU A 40 -3.73 7.37 6.75
CA GLU A 40 -3.87 8.40 5.73
C GLU A 40 -3.20 7.93 4.43
N LYS A 41 -3.83 8.25 3.31
CA LYS A 41 -3.31 7.91 1.98
C LYS A 41 -2.45 9.06 1.48
N GLU A 42 -1.22 8.77 1.11
CA GLU A 42 -0.31 9.78 0.61
C GLU A 42 0.45 9.29 -0.62
N THR A 43 0.70 10.20 -1.56
CA THR A 43 1.70 10.00 -2.62
C THR A 43 3.08 10.27 -2.05
N VAL A 44 4.06 9.45 -2.42
CA VAL A 44 5.44 9.72 -2.03
C VAL A 44 5.96 10.88 -2.89
N PRO A 45 6.45 11.97 -2.28
CA PRO A 45 6.95 13.13 -3.03
C PRO A 45 8.27 12.83 -3.73
N ASN A 46 8.55 13.53 -4.83
CA ASN A 46 9.82 13.50 -5.56
C ASN A 46 10.31 12.10 -5.98
N VAL A 47 9.38 11.17 -6.22
CA VAL A 47 9.71 9.81 -6.68
C VAL A 47 10.06 9.81 -8.16
N ASP A 48 11.23 9.28 -8.48
CA ASP A 48 11.69 9.06 -9.86
C ASP A 48 10.73 8.11 -10.61
N ASN A 49 10.60 8.32 -11.92
CA ASN A 49 9.83 7.46 -12.81
C ASN A 49 10.36 6.01 -12.84
N SER A 50 11.64 5.80 -12.51
CA SER A 50 12.25 4.47 -12.39
C SER A 50 11.70 3.64 -11.22
N VAL A 51 11.05 4.27 -10.24
CA VAL A 51 10.49 3.58 -9.07
C VAL A 51 9.19 2.88 -9.43
N ASP A 52 9.07 1.61 -9.05
CA ASP A 52 7.88 0.82 -9.34
C ASP A 52 6.62 1.41 -8.70
N ARG A 53 5.50 1.26 -9.41
CA ARG A 53 4.21 1.82 -9.01
C ARG A 53 3.78 1.51 -7.56
N PRO A 54 3.98 0.30 -7.01
CA PRO A 54 3.64 0.00 -5.61
C PRO A 54 4.33 0.91 -4.58
N PHE A 55 5.46 1.52 -4.93
CA PHE A 55 6.26 2.37 -4.05
C PHE A 55 5.97 3.87 -4.21
N LYS A 56 5.16 4.26 -5.20
CA LYS A 56 4.81 5.68 -5.43
C LYS A 56 3.80 6.23 -4.41
N THR A 57 3.23 5.36 -3.58
CA THR A 57 2.21 5.70 -2.59
C THR A 57 2.50 5.02 -1.28
N ARG A 58 2.03 5.61 -0.17
CA ARG A 58 2.24 5.10 1.18
C ARG A 58 0.99 5.30 2.03
N ARG A 59 0.80 4.40 2.98
CA ARG A 59 -0.16 4.56 4.06
C ARG A 59 0.54 5.05 5.31
N VAL A 60 0.12 6.20 5.82
CA VAL A 60 0.74 6.84 6.98
C VAL A 60 -0.14 6.68 8.21
N PHE A 61 0.49 6.39 9.35
CA PHE A 61 -0.20 6.13 10.61
C PHE A 61 0.28 7.09 11.70
N ARG A 62 -0.28 8.31 11.73
CA ARG A 62 0.15 9.37 12.65
C ARG A 62 -0.37 9.18 14.09
N SER A 63 -1.61 8.70 14.22
CA SER A 63 -2.31 8.66 15.51
C SER A 63 -2.24 7.31 16.25
N ARG A 64 -1.84 6.23 15.57
CA ARG A 64 -1.87 4.87 16.12
C ARG A 64 -0.50 4.21 16.01
N LYS A 65 -0.03 3.64 17.13
CA LYS A 65 1.19 2.81 17.19
C LYS A 65 1.03 1.43 16.55
N LYS A 66 -0.21 0.96 16.34
CA LYS A 66 -0.52 -0.35 15.75
C LYS A 66 -1.67 -0.23 14.75
N ASN A 67 -1.49 -0.86 13.59
CA ASN A 67 -2.53 -1.02 12.57
C ASN A 67 -2.55 -2.48 12.10
N CYS A 68 -3.74 -2.96 11.72
CA CYS A 68 -3.95 -4.35 11.35
C CYS A 68 -4.49 -4.43 9.91
N TYR A 69 -3.86 -5.27 9.11
CA TYR A 69 -4.43 -5.75 7.86
C TYR A 69 -5.19 -7.04 8.11
N SER A 70 -6.38 -7.17 7.55
CA SER A 70 -7.20 -8.39 7.63
C SER A 70 -7.32 -9.00 6.24
N ILE A 71 -6.82 -10.21 6.07
CA ILE A 71 -6.85 -10.97 4.82
C ILE A 71 -7.40 -12.35 5.15
N ASP A 72 -8.45 -12.75 4.45
CA ASP A 72 -9.07 -14.07 4.63
C ASP A 72 -8.23 -15.13 3.92
N VAL A 73 -7.89 -16.20 4.66
CA VAL A 73 -7.10 -17.33 4.18
C VAL A 73 -7.80 -18.63 4.54
N GLY A 74 -7.64 -19.66 3.72
CA GLY A 74 -8.23 -20.97 3.97
C GLY A 74 -7.64 -21.60 5.24
N LYS A 75 -8.49 -22.31 6.00
CA LYS A 75 -8.03 -23.02 7.20
C LYS A 75 -7.04 -24.13 6.80
N GLY A 76 -5.86 -24.12 7.42
CA GLY A 76 -4.80 -25.10 7.17
C GLY A 76 -3.91 -24.78 5.97
N GLU A 77 -4.11 -23.64 5.30
CA GLU A 77 -3.24 -23.19 4.23
C GLU A 77 -1.95 -22.58 4.79
N SER A 78 -0.81 -22.91 4.16
CA SER A 78 0.45 -22.22 4.38
C SER A 78 0.51 -20.98 3.49
N VAL A 79 0.77 -19.83 4.10
CA VAL A 79 0.88 -18.55 3.40
C VAL A 79 2.28 -17.98 3.50
N LEU A 80 2.76 -17.38 2.40
CA LEU A 80 3.97 -16.57 2.40
C LEU A 80 3.57 -15.10 2.41
N LEU A 81 3.91 -14.40 3.49
CA LEU A 81 3.72 -12.95 3.60
C LEU A 81 5.03 -12.23 3.27
N ARG A 82 4.96 -11.26 2.36
CA ARG A 82 6.09 -10.37 2.05
C ARG A 82 5.60 -8.92 2.14
N ALA A 83 6.25 -8.15 3.01
CA ALA A 83 6.06 -6.70 3.08
C ALA A 83 7.16 -6.01 2.25
N HIS A 84 6.77 -4.97 1.52
CA HIS A 84 7.66 -4.18 0.69
C HIS A 84 7.72 -2.76 1.24
N PHE A 85 8.93 -2.21 1.35
CA PHE A 85 9.17 -0.88 1.90
C PHE A 85 10.04 -0.09 0.94
N TYR A 86 9.60 1.12 0.60
CA TYR A 86 10.45 2.15 0.03
C TYR A 86 10.91 3.03 1.18
N TYR A 87 12.21 3.11 1.42
CA TYR A 87 12.79 3.89 2.50
C TYR A 87 13.24 5.25 1.98
N GLY A 88 12.95 6.30 2.74
CA GLY A 88 13.33 7.66 2.41
C GLY A 88 13.04 8.60 3.56
N THR A 89 13.59 9.81 3.48
CA THR A 89 13.19 10.90 4.36
C THR A 89 11.88 11.47 3.83
N TYR A 90 10.82 11.28 4.61
CA TYR A 90 9.50 11.74 4.27
C TYR A 90 9.22 12.99 5.10
N THR A 91 9.52 14.15 4.54
CA THR A 91 9.34 15.44 5.21
C THR A 91 7.87 15.84 5.21
N ASP A 92 7.15 15.30 6.18
CA ASP A 92 5.79 15.74 6.54
C ASP A 92 5.73 16.16 8.01
N GLU A 93 6.90 16.34 8.64
CA GLU A 93 7.06 16.63 10.06
C GLU A 93 7.35 18.12 10.25
N THR A 94 6.36 18.98 10.04
CA THR A 94 6.16 20.06 11.01
C THR A 94 5.58 19.40 12.25
N PHE A 95 6.44 19.02 13.19
CA PHE A 95 5.99 18.86 14.56
C PHE A 95 5.62 20.26 15.05
N ASP A 96 4.33 20.55 15.15
CA ASP A 96 3.90 21.70 15.94
C ASP A 96 4.38 21.49 17.38
N LEU A 97 5.37 22.30 17.78
CA LEU A 97 5.88 22.43 19.14
C LEU A 97 4.88 23.15 20.03
#